data_AF-A0AA86X642-F1
#
_entry.id   AF-A0AA86X642-F1
#
_cell.length_a   1.000
_cell.length_b   1.000
_cell.length_c   1.000
_cell.angle_alpha   90.00
_cell.angle_beta   90.00
_cell.angle_gamma   90.00
#
_symmetry.space_group_name_H-M   'P 1'
#
loop_
_entity.id
_entity.type
_entity.pdbx_description
1 polymer ?
#
loop_
_entity_poly.entity_id
_entity_poly.type
_entity_poly.pdbx_seq_one_letter_code
_entity_poly.pdbx_strand_id
1 'polypeptide(L)'
;MDLGFDYFGSALTISPHKNSQTINSIGIDVQKIYTTHYLPSDFKKNQGYKRSVEMCEEYDIYRQCYCGCVYAAQAQNIDLV
;
A
#
# COMPACT_ATOMS: atom_id res chain seq x y z
N MET A 1 -1.78 -21.32 10.63
CA MET A 1 -0.97 -20.68 9.55
C MET A 1 -1.00 -21.68 8.40
N ASP A 2 -2.11 -21.71 7.68
CA ASP A 2 -2.52 -22.90 6.91
C ASP A 2 -2.24 -22.79 5.40
N LEU A 3 -1.70 -21.64 4.97
CA LEU A 3 -1.44 -21.32 3.56
C LEU A 3 0.06 -21.37 3.17
N GLY A 4 0.97 -21.56 4.13
CA GLY A 4 2.39 -21.81 3.86
C GLY A 4 3.18 -20.71 3.14
N PHE A 5 2.80 -19.43 3.30
CA PHE A 5 3.51 -18.32 2.64
C PHE A 5 4.91 -18.09 3.23
N ASP A 6 5.89 -17.87 2.35
CA ASP A 6 7.27 -17.55 2.72
C ASP A 6 7.44 -16.10 3.20
N TYR A 7 6.67 -15.18 2.62
CA TYR A 7 6.80 -13.74 2.86
C TYR A 7 5.47 -13.04 3.13
N PHE A 8 5.53 -11.98 3.94
CA PHE A 8 4.51 -10.96 4.06
C PHE A 8 5.10 -9.58 3.71
N GLY A 9 4.25 -8.62 3.39
CA GLY A 9 4.66 -7.27 2.99
C GLY A 9 3.59 -6.23 3.30
N SER A 10 3.86 -4.99 2.88
CA SER A 10 2.93 -3.88 3.07
C SER A 10 2.66 -3.15 1.76
N ALA A 11 1.38 -2.96 1.44
CA ALA A 11 0.96 -2.13 0.32
C ALA A 11 1.33 -0.65 0.53
N LEU A 12 1.61 -0.21 1.76
CA LEU A 12 1.89 1.20 2.05
C LEU A 12 3.16 1.73 1.36
N THR A 13 4.09 0.85 0.98
CA THR A 13 5.37 1.24 0.35
C THR A 13 5.20 1.71 -1.11
N ILE A 14 4.01 1.55 -1.72
CA ILE A 14 3.68 2.14 -3.04
C ILE A 14 3.37 3.63 -2.95
N SER A 15 2.91 4.12 -1.79
CA SER A 15 2.43 5.50 -1.66
C SER A 15 3.62 6.48 -1.65
N PRO A 16 3.58 7.55 -2.47
CA PRO A 16 4.63 8.57 -2.49
C PRO A 16 4.71 9.35 -1.16
N HIS A 17 3.63 9.32 -0.37
CA HIS A 17 3.53 10.06 0.89
C HIS A 17 3.95 9.24 2.12
N LYS A 18 4.32 7.97 1.95
CA LYS A 18 4.69 7.10 3.07
C LYS A 18 6.19 6.84 3.12
N ASN A 19 6.74 6.88 4.33
CA ASN A 19 8.15 6.61 4.59
C ASN A 19 8.40 5.09 4.55
N SER A 20 9.05 4.62 3.48
CA SER A 20 9.34 3.20 3.26
C SER A 20 10.36 2.66 4.26
N GLN A 21 11.33 3.45 4.71
CA GLN A 21 12.30 3.00 5.71
C GLN A 21 11.63 2.67 7.03
N THR A 22 10.75 3.55 7.52
CA THR A 22 9.97 3.31 8.75
C THR A 22 9.05 2.11 8.63
N ILE A 23 8.35 1.96 7.49
CA ILE A 23 7.49 0.79 7.26
C ILE A 23 8.32 -0.49 7.26
N ASN A 24 9.47 -0.48 6.59
CA ASN A 24 10.34 -1.65 6.52
C ASN A 24 10.95 -2.02 7.88
N SER A 25 11.33 -1.05 8.71
CA SER A 25 11.83 -1.36 10.06
C SER A 25 10.76 -2.03 10.92
N ILE A 26 9.53 -1.52 10.88
CA ILE A 26 8.39 -2.12 11.61
C ILE A 26 8.11 -3.53 11.09
N GLY A 27 8.11 -3.75 9.77
CA GLY A 27 7.91 -5.09 9.18
C GLY A 27 8.96 -6.10 9.65
N ILE A 28 10.23 -5.69 9.70
CA ILE A 28 11.33 -6.52 10.22
C ILE A 28 11.16 -6.83 11.71
N ASP A 29 10.64 -5.89 12.51
CA ASP A 29 10.34 -6.15 13.92
C ASP A 29 9.17 -7.13 14.09
N VAL A 30 8.12 -6.98 13.28
CA VAL A 30 6.96 -7.89 13.26
C VAL A 30 7.38 -9.31 12.87
N GLN A 31 8.30 -9.46 11.92
CA GLN A 31 8.81 -10.78 11.52
C GLN A 31 9.43 -11.56 12.69
N LYS A 32 9.92 -10.90 13.75
CA LYS A 32 10.53 -11.60 14.89
C LYS A 32 9.50 -12.39 15.72
N ILE A 33 8.21 -12.08 15.54
CA ILE A 33 7.09 -12.69 16.26
C ILE A 33 6.47 -13.84 15.45
N TYR A 34 6.67 -13.85 14.13
CA TYR A 34 6.05 -14.80 13.21
C TYR A 34 7.11 -15.63 12.47
N THR A 35 6.73 -16.80 11.94
CA THR A 35 7.65 -17.64 11.16
C THR A 35 7.83 -17.12 9.72
N THR A 36 6.89 -16.33 9.22
CA THR A 36 6.93 -15.76 7.86
C THR A 36 7.88 -14.57 7.79
N HIS A 37 8.69 -14.48 6.73
CA HIS A 37 9.64 -13.38 6.56
C HIS A 37 8.97 -12.10 6.07
N TYR A 38 9.53 -10.95 6.45
CA TYR A 38 9.11 -9.68 5.87
C TYR A 38 9.83 -9.44 4.54
N LEU A 39 9.12 -8.95 3.53
CA LEU A 39 9.68 -8.52 2.25
C LEU A 39 9.93 -7.00 2.26
N PRO A 40 11.18 -6.53 2.46
CA PRO A 40 11.49 -5.11 2.41
C PRO A 40 11.26 -4.59 0.99
N SER A 41 10.45 -3.54 0.88
CA SER A 41 10.04 -3.00 -0.41
C SER A 41 10.01 -1.49 -0.39
N ASP A 42 10.23 -0.89 -1.55
CA ASP A 42 9.97 0.52 -1.81
C ASP A 42 9.35 0.66 -3.18
N PHE A 43 8.09 0.21 -3.29
CA PHE A 43 7.41 0.08 -4.58
C PHE A 43 7.20 1.41 -5.30
N LYS A 44 7.37 2.56 -4.64
CA LYS A 44 7.36 3.87 -5.33
C LYS A 44 8.63 4.17 -6.13
N LYS A 45 9.76 3.48 -5.90
CA LYS A 45 11.01 3.68 -6.66
C LYS A 45 10.84 3.25 -8.12
N ASN A 46 11.75 3.73 -8.99
CA ASN A 46 11.76 3.38 -10.42
C ASN A 46 10.42 3.65 -11.12
N GLN A 47 9.76 4.76 -10.80
CA GLN A 47 8.42 5.10 -11.31
C GLN A 47 7.33 4.09 -10.94
N GLY A 48 7.53 3.25 -9.91
CA GLY A 48 6.55 2.21 -9.58
C GLY A 48 5.20 2.75 -9.13
N TYR A 49 5.15 3.94 -8.52
CA TYR A 49 3.86 4.63 -8.28
C TYR A 49 3.13 4.93 -9.59
N LYS A 50 3.83 5.47 -10.59
CA LYS A 50 3.26 5.77 -11.91
C LYS A 50 2.78 4.49 -12.59
N ARG A 51 3.59 3.43 -12.58
CA ARG A 51 3.18 2.12 -13.10
C ARG A 51 1.93 1.60 -12.40
N SER A 52 1.77 1.82 -11.10
CA SER A 52 0.54 1.44 -10.39
C SER A 52 -0.70 2.20 -10.86
N VAL A 53 -0.54 3.45 -11.34
CA VAL A 53 -1.66 4.23 -11.92
C VAL A 53 -2.01 3.68 -13.29
N GLU A 54 -1.00 3.44 -14.14
CA GLU A 54 -1.17 2.84 -15.47
C GLU A 54 -1.86 1.47 -15.38
N MET A 55 -1.48 0.64 -14.41
CA MET A 55 -2.12 -0.66 -14.18
C MET A 55 -3.58 -0.51 -13.74
N CYS A 56 -3.93 0.52 -12.96
CA CYS A 56 -5.33 0.75 -12.60
C CYS A 56 -6.17 1.08 -13.82
N GLU A 57 -5.65 1.88 -14.75
CA GLU A 57 -6.31 2.19 -16.03
C GLU A 57 -6.39 0.94 -16.92
N GLU A 58 -5.33 0.14 -17.01
CA GLU A 58 -5.25 -1.09 -17.82
C GLU A 58 -6.25 -2.16 -17.37
N TYR A 59 -6.43 -2.32 -16.05
CA TYR A 59 -7.28 -3.37 -15.47
C TYR A 59 -8.67 -2.88 -15.03
N ASP A 60 -9.07 -1.66 -15.39
CA ASP A 60 -10.33 -1.04 -14.96
C ASP A 60 -10.53 -1.08 -13.42
N ILE A 61 -9.45 -0.80 -12.69
CA ILE A 61 -9.45 -0.78 -11.23
C ILE A 61 -9.77 0.64 -10.76
N TYR A 62 -10.89 0.79 -10.07
CA TYR A 62 -11.23 2.04 -9.39
C TYR A 62 -10.14 2.46 -8.40
N ARG A 63 -9.60 3.67 -8.59
CA ARG A 63 -8.55 4.23 -7.74
C ARG A 63 -9.13 5.34 -6.87
N GLN A 64 -9.38 5.01 -5.60
CA GLN A 64 -9.98 5.94 -4.65
C GLN A 64 -9.09 7.17 -4.44
N CYS A 65 -9.66 8.36 -4.64
CA CYS A 65 -8.96 9.65 -4.52
C CYS A 65 -9.02 10.26 -3.10
N TYR A 66 -9.70 9.62 -2.16
CA TYR A 66 -9.92 10.10 -0.78
C TYR A 66 -9.85 8.97 0.24
N CYS A 67 -9.84 9.28 1.54
CA CYS A 67 -9.74 8.28 2.63
C CYS A 67 -10.90 7.28 2.72
N GLY A 68 -11.99 7.46 1.98
CA GLY A 68 -13.26 6.73 2.19
C GLY A 68 -14.11 7.25 3.35
N CYS A 69 -13.64 8.27 4.07
CA CYS A 69 -14.31 8.87 5.22
C CYS A 69 -15.14 10.11 4.83
N VAL A 70 -16.32 10.28 5.45
CA VAL A 70 -17.26 11.39 5.13
C VAL A 70 -16.60 12.76 5.22
N TYR A 71 -15.67 12.94 6.16
CA TYR A 71 -14.96 14.19 6.36
C TYR A 71 -14.10 14.59 5.14
N ALA A 72 -13.36 13.64 4.53
CA ALA A 72 -12.58 13.98 3.34
C ALA A 72 -13.47 14.08 2.10
N ALA A 73 -14.54 13.30 2.01
CA ALA A 73 -15.50 13.45 0.92
C ALA A 73 -16.10 14.86 0.91
N GLN A 74 -16.54 15.35 2.07
CA GLN A 74 -17.01 16.73 2.24
C GLN A 74 -15.93 17.76 1.90
N ALA A 75 -14.70 17.59 2.41
CA ALA A 75 -13.60 18.53 2.14
C ALA A 75 -13.18 18.55 0.66
N GLN A 76 -13.37 17.46 -0.08
CA GLN A 76 -12.98 17.30 -1.47
C GLN A 76 -14.18 17.42 -2.44
N ASN A 77 -15.37 17.77 -1.95
CA ASN A 77 -16.61 17.88 -2.74
C ASN A 77 -16.92 16.60 -3.54
N ILE A 78 -16.68 15.44 -2.94
CA ILE A 78 -17.00 14.13 -3.54
C ILE A 78 -18.46 13.81 -3.23
N ASP A 79 -19.24 13.57 -4.28
CA ASP A 79 -20.59 13.04 -4.13
C ASP A 79 -20.53 11.56 -3.71
N LEU A 80 -21.24 11.23 -2.63
CA LEU A 80 -21.32 9.88 -2.10
C LEU A 80 -22.61 9.17 -2.52
N VAL A 81 -23.46 9.84 -3.31
CA VAL A 81 -24.79 9.40 -3.72
C VAL A 81 -24.83 9.01 -5.19
#